data_AF-A0A412G044-F1
#
_entry.id   AF-A0A412G044-F1
#
_cell.length_a   1.000
_cell.length_b   1.000
_cell.length_c   1.000
_cell.angle_alpha   90.00
_cell.angle_beta   90.00
_cell.angle_gamma   90.00
#
_symmetry.space_group_name_H-M   'P 1'
#
loop_
_entity.id
_entity.type
_entity.pdbx_description
1 polymer ?
#
loop_
_entity_poly.entity_id
_entity_poly.type
_entity_poly.pdbx_seq_one_letter_code
_entity_poly.pdbx_strand_id
1 'polypeptide(L)'
;MTNEQSATLLRLNKQAQVAALNAVGFSDVTENSRASEFGQRIKWAAGLLDLHLACNRISDNSKAYFTAAEWNSLTLANKQLYIKRGLRIRAHGHSFVIAAQECYNADMTTTFYWGGQGKAIDGLNQKGLGAMYGCFTGEEDTDLIITGLKDQNNSGVIGAPAAEAARAYRAYTLESDGIEDESNWFLPSSGQMLLMYRYRDKINEMMRTFWSSDSMLMTDKYYWSSTIWDTNSAWAFELNTGRITNQNKNSALLHVRAVASE
;
A
#
# COMPACT_ATOMS: atom_id res chain seq x y z
N MET A 1 30.75 40.35 -1.82
CA MET A 1 30.63 39.09 -1.06
C MET A 1 31.92 38.33 -1.31
N THR A 2 32.66 37.97 -0.27
CA THR A 2 33.89 37.17 -0.44
C THR A 2 33.52 35.70 -0.71
N ASN A 3 34.41 34.94 -1.34
CA ASN A 3 34.18 33.52 -1.64
C ASN A 3 33.86 32.70 -0.36
N GLU A 4 34.44 33.07 0.78
CA GLU A 4 34.17 32.45 2.09
C GLU A 4 32.76 32.76 2.61
N GLN A 5 32.27 33.99 2.43
CA GLN A 5 30.89 34.36 2.77
C GLN A 5 29.89 33.59 1.91
N SER A 6 30.16 33.44 0.61
CA SER A 6 29.32 32.67 -0.31
C SER A 6 29.30 31.17 0.04
N ALA A 7 30.45 30.57 0.36
CA ALA A 7 30.54 29.17 0.77
C ALA A 7 29.80 28.91 2.09
N THR A 8 29.90 29.83 3.04
CA THR A 8 29.19 29.75 4.33
C THR A 8 27.67 29.80 4.12
N LEU A 9 27.18 30.71 3.27
CA LEU A 9 25.76 30.83 2.95
C LEU A 9 25.21 29.57 2.25
N LEU A 10 25.98 29.00 1.31
CA LEU A 10 25.63 27.74 0.64
C LEU A 10 25.49 26.58 1.64
N ARG A 11 26.39 26.47 2.62
CA ARG A 11 26.30 25.45 3.68
C ARG A 11 25.06 25.63 4.54
N LEU A 12 24.77 26.87 4.98
CA LEU A 12 23.57 27.17 5.78
C LEU A 12 22.28 26.86 5.02
N ASN A 13 22.21 27.20 3.73
CA ASN A 13 21.06 26.87 2.88
C ASN A 13 20.88 25.35 2.76
N LYS A 14 21.96 24.59 2.60
CA LYS A 14 21.90 23.12 2.57
C LYS A 14 21.41 22.54 3.89
N GLN A 15 21.90 23.05 5.02
CA GLN A 15 21.45 22.64 6.36
C GLN A 15 19.95 22.88 6.55
N ALA A 16 19.44 24.03 6.13
CA ALA A 16 18.01 24.34 6.19
C ALA A 16 17.17 23.40 5.31
N GLN A 17 17.64 23.07 4.10
CA GLN A 17 16.96 22.12 3.22
C GLN A 17 16.91 20.70 3.81
N VAL A 18 18.02 20.23 4.39
CA VAL A 18 18.08 18.94 5.08
C VAL A 18 17.11 18.92 6.26
N ALA A 19 17.09 19.97 7.09
CA ALA A 19 16.16 20.08 8.20
C ALA A 19 14.69 20.04 7.76
N ALA A 20 14.35 20.73 6.66
CA ALA A 20 13.00 20.72 6.10
C ALA A 20 12.59 19.33 5.57
N LEU A 21 13.51 18.62 4.90
CA LEU A 21 13.26 17.25 4.42
C LEU A 21 13.10 16.25 5.57
N ASN A 22 13.90 16.37 6.62
CA ASN A 22 13.78 15.56 7.83
C ASN A 22 12.43 15.81 8.54
N ALA A 23 11.98 17.07 8.60
CA ALA A 23 10.70 17.43 9.21
C ALA A 23 9.48 16.83 8.49
N VAL A 24 9.59 16.50 7.20
CA VAL A 24 8.55 15.81 6.43
C VAL A 24 8.78 14.30 6.30
N GLY A 25 9.69 13.74 7.10
CA GLY A 25 9.86 12.28 7.26
C GLY A 25 11.07 11.65 6.57
N PHE A 26 11.94 12.41 5.90
CA PHE A 26 13.13 11.85 5.24
C PHE A 26 14.37 11.84 6.12
N SER A 27 14.35 11.12 7.25
CA SER A 27 15.46 11.10 8.21
C SER A 27 16.79 10.58 7.65
N ASP A 28 16.78 9.96 6.47
CA ASP A 28 17.97 9.49 5.76
C ASP A 28 18.74 10.61 5.02
N VAL A 29 18.13 11.79 4.84
CA VAL A 29 18.75 12.92 4.16
C VAL A 29 19.71 13.63 5.12
N THR A 30 20.95 13.83 4.68
CA THR A 30 22.00 14.50 5.46
C THR A 30 22.66 15.63 4.66
N GLU A 31 23.52 16.40 5.32
CA GLU A 31 24.36 17.41 4.64
C GLU A 31 25.30 16.80 3.58
N ASN A 32 25.53 15.48 3.62
CA ASN A 32 26.32 14.75 2.63
C ASN A 32 25.50 14.26 1.43
N SER A 33 24.17 14.24 1.53
CA SER A 33 23.30 13.84 0.43
C SER A 33 23.50 14.76 -0.78
N ARG A 34 23.38 14.18 -1.98
CA ARG A 34 23.57 14.93 -3.23
C ARG A 34 22.40 15.87 -3.44
N ALA A 35 22.67 17.13 -3.79
CA ALA A 35 21.61 18.11 -4.04
C ALA A 35 20.65 17.68 -5.18
N SER A 36 21.12 16.84 -6.12
CA SER A 36 20.31 16.26 -7.18
C SER A 36 19.17 15.36 -6.66
N GLU A 37 19.31 14.80 -5.46
CA GLU A 37 18.27 13.96 -4.85
C GLU A 37 17.11 14.79 -4.28
N PHE A 38 17.35 16.07 -3.96
CA PHE A 38 16.39 16.88 -3.21
C PHE A 38 15.12 17.16 -4.02
N GLY A 39 15.26 17.40 -5.32
CA GLY A 39 14.11 17.57 -6.21
C GLY A 39 13.20 16.34 -6.23
N GLN A 40 13.78 15.13 -6.21
CA GLN A 40 13.00 13.89 -6.13
C GLN A 40 12.34 13.72 -4.76
N ARG A 41 13.02 14.06 -3.66
CA ARG A 41 12.44 14.01 -2.31
C ARG A 41 11.27 14.98 -2.17
N ILE A 42 11.42 16.20 -2.68
CA ILE A 42 10.32 17.20 -2.71
C ILE A 42 9.15 16.67 -3.53
N LYS A 43 9.40 16.13 -4.72
CA LYS A 43 8.35 15.52 -5.56
C LYS A 43 7.63 14.40 -4.81
N TRP A 44 8.38 13.53 -4.13
CA TRP A 44 7.81 12.43 -3.36
C TRP A 44 7.00 12.90 -2.15
N ALA A 45 7.47 13.93 -1.43
CA ALA A 45 6.74 14.51 -0.30
C ALA A 45 5.40 15.12 -0.75
N ALA A 46 5.40 15.80 -1.90
CA ALA A 46 4.29 16.63 -2.36
C ALA A 46 3.25 15.87 -3.22
N GLY A 47 3.57 14.68 -3.74
CA GLY A 47 2.68 13.98 -4.64
C GLY A 47 3.20 12.61 -5.08
N LEU A 48 2.74 12.17 -6.26
CA LEU A 48 3.19 10.93 -6.88
C LEU A 48 4.62 11.07 -7.38
N LEU A 49 5.54 10.32 -6.78
CA LEU A 49 6.91 10.18 -7.26
C LEU A 49 6.92 9.35 -8.54
N ASP A 50 6.42 8.11 -8.45
CA ASP A 50 6.28 7.16 -9.56
C ASP A 50 5.38 5.96 -9.23
N LEU A 51 5.07 5.20 -10.28
CA LEU A 51 4.45 3.88 -10.25
C LEU A 51 5.38 2.92 -11.00
N HIS A 52 5.78 1.82 -10.38
CA HIS A 52 6.61 0.80 -11.03
C HIS A 52 5.98 -0.58 -10.92
N LEU A 53 6.15 -1.40 -11.96
CA LEU A 53 5.95 -2.84 -11.86
C LEU A 53 6.91 -3.37 -10.80
N ALA A 54 6.37 -3.94 -9.74
CA ALA A 54 7.14 -4.68 -8.76
C ALA A 54 7.23 -6.14 -9.19
N CYS A 55 8.45 -6.64 -9.28
CA CYS A 55 8.77 -8.01 -9.62
C CYS A 55 9.70 -8.61 -8.56
N ASN A 56 9.77 -9.93 -8.57
CA ASN A 56 10.84 -10.66 -7.92
C ASN A 56 11.64 -11.41 -8.99
N ARG A 57 12.96 -11.50 -8.82
CA ARG A 57 13.82 -12.28 -9.71
C ARG A 57 13.72 -13.76 -9.32
N ILE A 58 13.50 -14.63 -10.30
CA ILE A 58 13.24 -16.06 -10.04
C ILE A 58 14.46 -16.76 -9.43
N SER A 59 15.68 -16.33 -9.73
CA SER A 59 16.90 -17.01 -9.27
C SER A 59 17.16 -16.90 -7.76
N ASP A 60 16.72 -15.81 -7.12
CA ASP A 60 17.11 -15.45 -5.76
C ASP A 60 16.01 -14.72 -4.96
N ASN A 61 14.79 -14.65 -5.50
CA ASN A 61 13.63 -13.93 -4.94
C ASN A 61 13.89 -12.44 -4.66
N SER A 62 14.94 -11.82 -5.21
CA SER A 62 15.25 -10.41 -4.97
C SER A 62 14.25 -9.48 -5.65
N LYS A 63 13.88 -8.39 -4.96
CA LYS A 63 12.92 -7.40 -5.47
C LYS A 63 13.53 -6.58 -6.61
N ALA A 64 12.78 -6.39 -7.70
CA ALA A 64 13.13 -5.57 -8.84
C ALA A 64 11.95 -4.67 -9.24
N TYR A 65 12.24 -3.48 -9.77
CA TYR A 65 11.21 -2.50 -10.13
C TYR A 65 11.46 -1.94 -11.53
N PHE A 66 10.39 -1.86 -12.31
CA PHE A 66 10.46 -1.37 -13.69
C PHE A 66 9.40 -0.31 -13.96
N THR A 67 9.79 0.76 -14.63
CA THR A 67 8.85 1.58 -15.39
C THR A 67 8.24 0.76 -16.54
N ALA A 68 7.13 1.22 -17.11
CA ALA A 68 6.55 0.59 -18.29
C ALA A 68 7.53 0.57 -19.48
N ALA A 69 8.29 1.64 -19.68
CA ALA A 69 9.29 1.74 -20.74
C ALA A 69 10.44 0.75 -20.56
N GLU A 70 11.01 0.67 -19.35
CA GLU A 70 12.07 -0.31 -19.03
C GLU A 70 11.57 -1.73 -19.23
N TRP A 71 10.41 -2.08 -18.66
CA TRP A 71 9.82 -3.41 -18.84
C TRP A 71 9.60 -3.74 -20.33
N ASN A 72 9.06 -2.80 -21.10
CA ASN A 72 8.81 -3.01 -22.52
C ASN A 72 10.08 -3.13 -23.36
N SER A 73 11.18 -2.51 -22.92
CA SER A 73 12.49 -2.63 -23.59
C SER A 73 13.18 -3.99 -23.37
N LEU A 74 12.77 -4.77 -22.35
CA LEU A 74 13.33 -6.09 -22.09
C LEU A 74 12.92 -7.08 -23.19
N THR A 75 13.88 -7.91 -23.61
CA THR A 75 13.61 -9.07 -24.46
C THR A 75 12.70 -10.07 -23.73
N LEU A 76 12.05 -10.97 -24.49
CA LEU A 76 11.20 -12.01 -23.90
C LEU A 76 11.98 -12.89 -22.90
N ALA A 77 13.21 -13.27 -23.25
CA ALA A 77 14.09 -14.04 -22.38
C ALA A 77 14.42 -13.30 -21.07
N ASN A 78 14.65 -11.98 -21.13
CA ASN A 78 14.92 -11.20 -19.92
C ASN A 78 13.67 -11.02 -19.05
N LYS A 79 12.47 -10.89 -19.66
CA LYS A 79 11.21 -10.84 -18.90
C LYS A 79 10.96 -12.14 -18.13
N GLN A 80 11.31 -13.29 -18.70
CA GLN A 80 11.18 -14.61 -18.07
C GLN A 80 12.08 -14.81 -16.83
N LEU A 81 13.05 -13.93 -16.58
CA LEU A 81 13.85 -13.96 -15.35
C LEU A 81 13.11 -13.41 -14.13
N TYR A 82 11.95 -12.78 -14.35
CA TYR A 82 11.19 -12.09 -13.32
C TYR A 82 9.77 -12.60 -13.26
N ILE A 83 9.23 -12.67 -12.04
CA ILE A 83 7.81 -12.84 -11.78
C ILE A 83 7.20 -11.53 -11.32
N LYS A 84 5.98 -11.24 -11.77
CA LYS A 84 5.27 -10.01 -11.40
C LYS A 84 4.60 -10.19 -10.03
N ARG A 85 4.84 -9.24 -9.13
CA ARG A 85 4.29 -9.25 -7.76
C ARG A 85 3.10 -8.30 -7.60
N GLY A 86 3.20 -7.11 -8.19
CA GLY A 86 2.18 -6.07 -8.02
C GLY A 86 2.67 -4.71 -8.51
N LEU A 87 1.92 -3.65 -8.22
CA LEU A 87 2.30 -2.29 -8.60
C LEU A 87 2.83 -1.54 -7.39
N ARG A 88 4.08 -1.07 -7.42
CA ARG A 88 4.61 -0.20 -6.37
C ARG A 88 4.11 1.22 -6.58
N ILE A 89 3.55 1.80 -5.52
CA ILE A 89 3.09 3.18 -5.43
C ILE A 89 4.04 3.94 -4.50
N ARG A 90 4.68 4.99 -5.02
CA ARG A 90 5.46 5.93 -4.20
C ARG A 90 4.84 7.31 -4.26
N ALA A 91 4.16 7.71 -3.20
CA ALA A 91 3.49 9.00 -3.14
C ALA A 91 3.38 9.54 -1.72
N HIS A 92 3.46 10.87 -1.59
CA HIS A 92 3.36 11.57 -0.30
C HIS A 92 4.29 11.02 0.79
N GLY A 93 5.54 10.69 0.43
CA GLY A 93 6.52 10.11 1.34
C GLY A 93 6.29 8.64 1.71
N HIS A 94 5.24 8.00 1.19
CA HIS A 94 4.96 6.58 1.42
C HIS A 94 5.35 5.72 0.22
N SER A 95 5.67 4.45 0.50
CA SER A 95 5.99 3.41 -0.48
C SER A 95 5.27 2.12 -0.08
N PHE A 96 4.52 1.53 -1.00
CA PHE A 96 3.87 0.24 -0.80
C PHE A 96 3.56 -0.40 -2.16
N VAL A 97 3.33 -1.71 -2.18
CA VAL A 97 2.89 -2.45 -3.37
C VAL A 97 1.42 -2.79 -3.21
N ILE A 98 0.64 -2.58 -4.25
CA ILE A 98 -0.73 -3.07 -4.34
C ILE A 98 -0.79 -4.37 -5.13
N ALA A 99 -1.59 -5.31 -4.66
CA ALA A 99 -1.87 -6.58 -5.33
C ALA A 99 -2.40 -6.37 -6.76
N ALA A 100 -2.04 -7.27 -7.67
CA ALA A 100 -2.52 -7.25 -9.05
C ALA A 100 -3.98 -7.73 -9.17
N GLN A 101 -4.47 -8.45 -8.17
CA GLN A 101 -5.79 -9.06 -8.14
C GLN A 101 -6.48 -8.78 -6.81
N GLU A 102 -7.82 -8.88 -6.81
CA GLU A 102 -8.61 -8.92 -5.59
C GLU A 102 -8.25 -10.16 -4.74
N CYS A 103 -8.48 -10.09 -3.44
CA CYS A 103 -8.50 -11.29 -2.60
C CYS A 103 -9.76 -12.11 -2.90
N TYR A 104 -9.61 -13.43 -2.87
CA TYR A 104 -10.69 -14.39 -3.10
C TYR A 104 -10.95 -15.23 -1.85
N ASN A 105 -12.22 -15.47 -1.55
CA ASN A 105 -12.64 -16.49 -0.61
C ASN A 105 -12.44 -17.89 -1.22
N ALA A 106 -12.52 -18.91 -0.37
CA ALA A 106 -12.51 -20.30 -0.79
C ALA A 106 -13.67 -20.66 -1.75
N ASP A 107 -14.78 -19.93 -1.69
CA ASP A 107 -15.93 -20.05 -2.60
C ASP A 107 -15.79 -19.20 -3.88
N MET A 108 -14.61 -18.62 -4.11
CA MET A 108 -14.28 -17.73 -5.22
C MET A 108 -15.04 -16.39 -5.26
N THR A 109 -15.76 -16.02 -4.19
CA THR A 109 -16.26 -14.65 -4.03
C THR A 109 -15.12 -13.71 -3.65
N THR A 110 -15.31 -12.40 -3.84
CA THR A 110 -14.30 -11.36 -3.56
C THR A 110 -14.70 -10.44 -2.41
N THR A 111 -15.71 -10.81 -1.63
CA THR A 111 -16.27 -9.98 -0.56
C THR A 111 -16.14 -10.65 0.79
N PHE A 112 -15.76 -9.87 1.80
CA PHE A 112 -15.45 -10.35 3.14
C PHE A 112 -16.17 -9.50 4.19
N TYR A 113 -16.52 -10.12 5.32
CA TYR A 113 -16.77 -9.37 6.54
C TYR A 113 -15.45 -8.84 7.09
N TRP A 114 -15.50 -7.71 7.80
CA TRP A 114 -14.33 -7.21 8.50
C TRP A 114 -14.03 -8.05 9.75
N GLY A 115 -15.07 -8.42 10.52
CA GLY A 115 -14.97 -9.29 11.72
C GLY A 115 -15.06 -8.56 13.07
N GLY A 116 -15.13 -9.29 14.18
CA GLY A 116 -14.95 -8.68 15.52
C GLY A 116 -15.91 -7.55 15.93
N GLN A 117 -17.12 -7.46 15.36
CA GLN A 117 -18.09 -6.41 15.75
C GLN A 117 -18.30 -6.40 17.28
N GLY A 118 -18.23 -5.21 17.86
CA GLY A 118 -18.41 -4.97 19.29
C GLY A 118 -17.19 -5.30 20.14
N LYS A 119 -16.06 -5.69 19.53
CA LYS A 119 -14.82 -5.99 20.25
C LYS A 119 -13.85 -4.83 20.18
N ALA A 120 -13.25 -4.54 21.33
CA ALA A 120 -12.00 -3.78 21.39
C ALA A 120 -10.84 -4.72 21.08
N ILE A 121 -9.88 -4.25 20.30
CA ILE A 121 -8.66 -4.97 19.95
C ILE A 121 -7.51 -4.20 20.60
N ASP A 122 -6.68 -4.88 21.39
CA ASP A 122 -5.59 -4.23 22.10
C ASP A 122 -4.58 -3.62 21.12
N GLY A 123 -4.05 -2.44 21.43
CA GLY A 123 -3.17 -1.66 20.55
C GLY A 123 -3.83 -1.02 19.31
N LEU A 124 -5.03 -1.45 18.91
CA LEU A 124 -5.71 -0.93 17.72
C LEU A 124 -6.52 0.33 18.06
N ASN A 125 -6.04 1.48 17.59
CA ASN A 125 -6.63 2.78 17.92
C ASN A 125 -7.66 3.23 16.89
N GLN A 126 -8.84 3.62 17.36
CA GLN A 126 -9.87 4.25 16.51
C GLN A 126 -9.39 5.57 15.90
N LYS A 127 -9.71 5.78 14.62
CA LYS A 127 -9.37 7.01 13.90
C LYS A 127 -10.66 7.67 13.42
N GLY A 128 -11.00 8.80 14.04
CA GLY A 128 -12.09 9.64 13.57
C GLY A 128 -11.81 10.30 12.22
N LEU A 129 -12.80 11.04 11.72
CA LEU A 129 -12.66 11.85 10.51
C LEU A 129 -11.53 12.88 10.74
N GLY A 130 -10.70 13.13 9.73
CA GLY A 130 -9.49 13.92 9.90
C GLY A 130 -8.28 13.03 10.21
N ALA A 131 -8.30 12.31 11.33
CA ALA A 131 -7.19 11.47 11.76
C ALA A 131 -6.94 10.28 10.80
N MET A 132 -8.00 9.72 10.22
CA MET A 132 -7.87 8.60 9.28
C MET A 132 -7.12 8.96 8.00
N TYR A 133 -7.09 10.24 7.58
CA TYR A 133 -6.43 10.66 6.34
C TYR A 133 -4.90 10.47 6.38
N GLY A 134 -4.31 10.50 7.58
CA GLY A 134 -2.89 10.28 7.81
C GLY A 134 -2.55 8.91 8.39
N CYS A 135 -3.49 7.96 8.39
CA CYS A 135 -3.28 6.64 8.97
C CYS A 135 -2.58 5.73 7.95
N PHE A 136 -1.32 5.38 8.21
CA PHE A 136 -0.50 4.51 7.36
C PHE A 136 0.01 3.26 8.11
N THR A 137 -0.76 2.79 9.09
CA THR A 137 -0.45 1.67 10.00
C THR A 137 -1.03 0.33 9.52
N GLY A 138 -1.25 0.18 8.22
CA GLY A 138 -2.02 -0.95 7.67
C GLY A 138 -1.44 -2.32 8.04
N GLU A 139 -0.11 -2.42 8.07
CA GLU A 139 0.59 -3.65 8.41
C GLU A 139 0.42 -4.00 9.88
N GLU A 140 0.74 -3.06 10.79
CA GLU A 140 0.61 -3.28 12.23
C GLU A 140 -0.85 -3.50 12.64
N ASP A 141 -1.77 -2.70 12.09
CA ASP A 141 -3.21 -2.85 12.34
C ASP A 141 -3.68 -4.25 11.93
N THR A 142 -3.26 -4.74 10.77
CA THR A 142 -3.64 -6.08 10.28
C THR A 142 -3.15 -7.17 11.24
N ASP A 143 -1.93 -7.08 11.76
CA ASP A 143 -1.40 -8.04 12.73
C ASP A 143 -2.17 -8.04 14.06
N LEU A 144 -2.49 -6.84 14.57
CA LEU A 144 -3.31 -6.69 15.78
C LEU A 144 -4.72 -7.24 15.56
N ILE A 145 -5.32 -6.98 14.40
CA ILE A 145 -6.66 -7.45 14.04
C ILE A 145 -6.72 -8.99 13.99
N ILE A 146 -5.80 -9.61 13.24
CA ILE A 146 -5.75 -11.07 13.11
C ILE A 146 -5.50 -11.72 14.47
N THR A 147 -4.54 -11.18 15.24
CA THR A 147 -4.20 -11.72 16.56
C THR A 147 -5.36 -11.57 17.55
N GLY A 148 -5.95 -10.38 17.63
CA GLY A 148 -6.99 -10.06 18.61
C GLY A 148 -8.33 -10.73 18.33
N LEU A 149 -8.59 -11.11 17.08
CA LEU A 149 -9.85 -11.77 16.67
C LEU A 149 -9.71 -13.27 16.41
N LYS A 150 -8.51 -13.84 16.49
CA LYS A 150 -8.27 -15.26 16.25
C LYS A 150 -9.24 -16.14 17.03
N ASP A 151 -9.95 -17.02 16.31
CA ASP A 151 -10.95 -17.96 16.82
C ASP A 151 -12.14 -17.32 17.57
N GLN A 152 -12.26 -15.98 17.58
CA GLN A 152 -13.39 -15.29 18.19
C GLN A 152 -14.61 -15.37 17.29
N ASN A 153 -15.76 -15.75 17.84
CA ASN A 153 -17.04 -15.69 17.17
C ASN A 153 -17.82 -14.44 17.61
N ASN A 154 -18.04 -13.54 16.67
CA ASN A 154 -18.83 -12.33 16.86
C ASN A 154 -20.05 -12.38 15.95
N SER A 155 -21.22 -12.70 16.52
CA SER A 155 -22.49 -12.72 15.78
C SER A 155 -22.46 -13.58 14.51
N GLY A 156 -21.76 -14.72 14.55
CA GLY A 156 -21.67 -15.66 13.41
C GLY A 156 -20.49 -15.41 12.48
N VAL A 157 -19.71 -14.35 12.68
CA VAL A 157 -18.44 -14.12 11.97
C VAL A 157 -17.29 -14.56 12.86
N ILE A 158 -16.50 -15.53 12.39
CA ILE A 158 -15.32 -16.04 13.09
C ILE A 158 -14.08 -15.31 12.56
N GLY A 159 -13.20 -14.88 13.47
CA GLY A 159 -11.91 -14.31 13.08
C GLY A 159 -12.01 -12.91 12.48
N ALA A 160 -11.07 -12.62 11.59
CA ALA A 160 -10.98 -11.36 10.86
C ALA A 160 -10.92 -11.59 9.34
N PRO A 161 -12.03 -12.00 8.68
CA PRO A 161 -11.97 -12.54 7.32
C PRO A 161 -11.30 -11.61 6.30
N ALA A 162 -11.56 -10.29 6.37
CA ALA A 162 -10.92 -9.33 5.48
C ALA A 162 -9.40 -9.21 5.68
N ALA A 163 -8.95 -9.18 6.94
CA ALA A 163 -7.52 -9.06 7.28
C ALA A 163 -6.78 -10.37 6.98
N GLU A 164 -7.39 -11.50 7.30
CA GLU A 164 -6.88 -12.84 6.99
C GLU A 164 -6.74 -13.07 5.48
N ALA A 165 -7.74 -12.65 4.69
CA ALA A 165 -7.69 -12.73 3.23
C ALA A 165 -6.58 -11.87 2.63
N ALA A 166 -6.33 -10.69 3.20
CA ALA A 166 -5.19 -9.87 2.79
C ALA A 166 -3.86 -10.55 3.12
N ARG A 167 -3.72 -11.12 4.33
CA ARG A 167 -2.51 -11.82 4.77
C ARG A 167 -2.23 -13.12 4.03
N ALA A 168 -3.28 -13.80 3.58
CA ALA A 168 -3.22 -15.02 2.79
C ALA A 168 -2.92 -14.77 1.31
N TYR A 169 -3.04 -13.52 0.81
CA TYR A 169 -2.76 -13.22 -0.59
C TYR A 169 -1.33 -13.60 -0.95
N ARG A 170 -1.16 -14.22 -2.12
CA ARG A 170 0.12 -14.52 -2.75
C ARG A 170 0.04 -14.11 -4.20
N ALA A 171 1.00 -13.32 -4.67
CA ALA A 171 1.06 -12.90 -6.07
C ALA A 171 1.53 -14.05 -6.99
N TYR A 172 2.28 -14.99 -6.42
CA TYR A 172 2.81 -16.20 -7.04
C TYR A 172 3.09 -17.24 -5.97
N THR A 173 3.18 -18.52 -6.34
CA THR A 173 3.38 -19.63 -5.38
C THR A 173 4.47 -20.59 -5.83
N LEU A 174 5.08 -21.30 -4.88
CA LEU A 174 6.10 -22.29 -5.20
C LEU A 174 5.60 -23.37 -6.17
N GLU A 175 4.34 -23.79 -6.02
CA GLU A 175 3.72 -24.83 -6.86
C GLU A 175 3.52 -24.39 -8.31
N SER A 176 3.04 -23.16 -8.53
CA SER A 176 2.74 -22.65 -9.87
C SER A 176 3.99 -22.07 -10.56
N ASP A 177 4.85 -21.41 -9.80
CA ASP A 177 5.84 -20.48 -10.33
C ASP A 177 7.29 -20.82 -9.96
N GLY A 178 7.51 -21.83 -9.10
CA GLY A 178 8.84 -22.31 -8.70
C GLY A 178 9.55 -21.45 -7.65
N ILE A 179 8.90 -20.38 -7.16
CA ILE A 179 9.35 -19.55 -6.03
C ILE A 179 8.15 -19.15 -5.18
N GLU A 180 8.36 -18.94 -3.88
CA GLU A 180 7.30 -18.54 -2.95
C GLU A 180 7.26 -17.01 -2.77
N ASP A 181 6.05 -16.44 -2.75
CA ASP A 181 5.86 -15.04 -2.41
C ASP A 181 6.01 -14.83 -0.90
N GLU A 182 7.15 -14.27 -0.51
CA GLU A 182 7.52 -13.95 0.88
C GLU A 182 7.00 -12.58 1.34
N SER A 183 6.19 -11.89 0.52
CA SER A 183 5.69 -10.58 0.88
C SER A 183 4.72 -10.64 2.05
N ASN A 184 4.90 -9.75 3.01
CA ASN A 184 3.98 -9.62 4.14
C ASN A 184 2.76 -8.79 3.70
N TRP A 185 1.81 -9.41 3.01
CA TRP A 185 0.60 -8.75 2.52
C TRP A 185 -0.39 -8.41 3.65
N PHE A 186 -1.00 -7.24 3.63
CA PHE A 186 -1.88 -6.76 4.68
C PHE A 186 -3.07 -5.95 4.13
N LEU A 187 -4.08 -5.74 4.97
CA LEU A 187 -5.26 -4.97 4.65
C LEU A 187 -4.87 -3.48 4.67
N PRO A 188 -5.04 -2.71 3.57
CA PRO A 188 -4.62 -1.32 3.52
C PRO A 188 -5.30 -0.48 4.60
N SER A 189 -4.54 0.43 5.20
CA SER A 189 -5.06 1.51 6.04
C SER A 189 -5.75 2.58 5.21
N SER A 190 -6.52 3.47 5.87
CA SER A 190 -7.21 4.58 5.21
C SER A 190 -6.29 5.49 4.40
N GLY A 191 -5.07 5.76 4.87
CA GLY A 191 -4.06 6.53 4.13
C GLY A 191 -3.65 5.86 2.81
N GLN A 192 -3.41 4.54 2.84
CA GLN A 192 -3.08 3.77 1.64
C GLN A 192 -4.27 3.76 0.65
N MET A 193 -5.50 3.59 1.15
CA MET A 193 -6.71 3.65 0.34
C MET A 193 -6.91 5.01 -0.34
N LEU A 194 -6.59 6.11 0.35
CA LEU A 194 -6.64 7.46 -0.21
C LEU A 194 -5.63 7.65 -1.33
N LEU A 195 -4.42 7.11 -1.20
CA LEU A 195 -3.42 7.16 -2.26
C LEU A 195 -3.85 6.33 -3.47
N MET A 196 -4.46 5.16 -3.23
CA MET A 196 -5.05 4.34 -4.29
C MET A 196 -6.16 5.08 -5.04
N TYR A 197 -7.06 5.76 -4.33
CA TYR A 197 -8.10 6.60 -4.94
C TYR A 197 -7.48 7.77 -5.72
N ARG A 198 -6.60 8.55 -5.08
CA ARG A 198 -6.03 9.79 -5.64
C ARG A 198 -5.29 9.55 -6.95
N TYR A 199 -4.65 8.40 -7.09
CA TYR A 199 -3.89 8.01 -8.27
C TYR A 199 -4.55 6.88 -9.08
N ARG A 200 -5.85 6.62 -8.86
CA ARG A 200 -6.59 5.49 -9.46
C ARG A 200 -6.38 5.40 -10.95
N ASP A 201 -6.53 6.48 -11.71
CA ASP A 201 -6.46 6.40 -13.18
C ASP A 201 -5.08 5.96 -13.66
N LYS A 202 -4.01 6.49 -13.04
CA LYS A 202 -2.64 6.09 -13.33
C LYS A 202 -2.35 4.65 -12.87
N ILE A 203 -2.91 4.24 -11.73
CA ILE A 203 -2.82 2.86 -11.24
C ILE A 203 -3.51 1.92 -12.22
N ASN A 204 -4.74 2.22 -12.64
CA ASN A 204 -5.51 1.41 -13.57
C ASN A 204 -4.87 1.32 -14.96
N GLU A 205 -4.27 2.41 -15.45
CA GLU A 205 -3.47 2.41 -16.69
C GLU A 205 -2.29 1.43 -16.60
N MET A 206 -1.56 1.45 -15.47
CA MET A 206 -0.43 0.57 -15.23
C MET A 206 -0.86 -0.89 -15.01
N MET A 207 -1.94 -1.12 -14.26
CA MET A 207 -2.52 -2.46 -14.07
C MET A 207 -2.92 -3.08 -15.40
N ARG A 208 -3.58 -2.32 -16.27
CA ARG A 208 -3.94 -2.75 -17.63
C ARG A 208 -2.71 -3.05 -18.48
N THR A 209 -1.67 -2.23 -18.37
CA THR A 209 -0.42 -2.38 -19.13
C THR A 209 0.35 -3.64 -18.74
N PHE A 210 0.41 -3.95 -17.45
CA PHE A 210 1.22 -5.07 -16.95
C PHE A 210 0.45 -6.39 -16.84
N TRP A 211 -0.86 -6.38 -16.63
CA TRP A 211 -1.67 -7.60 -16.52
C TRP A 211 -2.81 -7.58 -17.53
N SER A 212 -3.98 -7.07 -17.14
CA SER A 212 -5.16 -6.96 -17.98
C SER A 212 -6.12 -5.90 -17.41
N SER A 213 -7.24 -5.66 -18.10
CA SER A 213 -8.31 -4.80 -17.57
C SER A 213 -8.95 -5.38 -16.30
N ASP A 214 -8.89 -6.69 -16.10
CA ASP A 214 -9.46 -7.36 -14.92
C ASP A 214 -8.64 -7.06 -13.65
N SER A 215 -7.37 -6.67 -13.81
CA SER A 215 -6.51 -6.24 -12.71
C SER A 215 -6.78 -4.80 -12.27
N MET A 216 -7.67 -4.07 -12.91
CA MET A 216 -8.00 -2.70 -12.49
C MET A 216 -8.76 -2.70 -11.15
N LEU A 217 -8.68 -1.58 -10.44
CA LEU A 217 -9.50 -1.33 -9.26
C LEU A 217 -10.97 -1.27 -9.65
N MET A 218 -11.84 -1.93 -8.88
CA MET A 218 -13.28 -1.92 -9.11
C MET A 218 -13.88 -0.57 -8.74
N THR A 219 -14.45 0.13 -9.73
CA THR A 219 -14.98 1.49 -9.60
C THR A 219 -16.48 1.56 -9.27
N ASP A 220 -17.08 0.46 -8.88
CA ASP A 220 -18.48 0.41 -8.46
C ASP A 220 -18.65 -0.30 -7.10
N LYS A 221 -17.53 -0.57 -6.43
CA LYS A 221 -17.46 -1.38 -5.22
C LYS A 221 -16.82 -0.61 -4.07
N TYR A 222 -17.13 -1.08 -2.86
CA TYR A 222 -16.46 -0.62 -1.64
C TYR A 222 -15.39 -1.61 -1.24
N TYR A 223 -14.30 -1.06 -0.72
CA TYR A 223 -13.16 -1.79 -0.18
C TYR A 223 -13.03 -1.55 1.31
N TRP A 224 -12.68 -2.60 2.05
CA TRP A 224 -12.31 -2.48 3.45
C TRP A 224 -10.96 -1.80 3.63
N SER A 225 -10.80 -1.13 4.76
CA SER A 225 -9.49 -0.75 5.30
C SER A 225 -9.26 -1.37 6.68
N SER A 226 -8.00 -1.43 7.12
CA SER A 226 -7.62 -1.84 8.48
C SER A 226 -8.06 -0.82 9.55
N THR A 227 -8.31 0.42 9.13
CA THR A 227 -8.58 1.54 10.04
C THR A 227 -10.00 1.47 10.59
N ILE A 228 -10.13 1.42 11.91
CA ILE A 228 -11.43 1.34 12.58
C ILE A 228 -11.99 2.73 12.92
N TRP A 229 -13.31 2.88 12.79
CA TRP A 229 -14.04 4.05 13.29
C TRP A 229 -14.40 3.88 14.77
N ASP A 230 -14.87 2.68 15.13
CA ASP A 230 -15.19 2.26 16.50
C ASP A 230 -15.13 0.73 16.62
N THR A 231 -15.65 0.17 17.73
CA THR A 231 -15.70 -1.27 17.95
C THR A 231 -16.66 -2.00 17.00
N ASN A 232 -17.65 -1.32 16.42
CA ASN A 232 -18.67 -1.90 15.54
C ASN A 232 -18.39 -1.70 14.04
N SER A 233 -17.60 -0.69 13.69
CA SER A 233 -17.49 -0.20 12.32
C SER A 233 -16.05 0.07 11.90
N ALA A 234 -15.74 -0.19 10.64
CA ALA A 234 -14.47 0.12 10.00
C ALA A 234 -14.66 1.08 8.83
N TRP A 235 -13.60 1.77 8.44
CA TRP A 235 -13.64 2.66 7.27
C TRP A 235 -13.63 1.84 5.97
N ALA A 236 -14.46 2.27 5.04
CA ALA A 236 -14.62 1.69 3.71
C ALA A 236 -14.57 2.77 2.62
N PHE A 237 -14.05 2.39 1.47
CA PHE A 237 -13.72 3.31 0.38
C PHE A 237 -14.30 2.84 -0.95
N GLU A 238 -14.99 3.74 -1.64
CA GLU A 238 -15.42 3.57 -3.03
C GLU A 238 -14.47 4.37 -3.92
N LEU A 239 -13.70 3.68 -4.77
CA LEU A 239 -12.54 4.25 -5.45
C LEU A 239 -12.87 5.02 -6.74
N ASN A 240 -14.11 5.04 -7.21
CA ASN A 240 -14.52 5.85 -8.36
C ASN A 240 -14.74 7.30 -7.99
N THR A 241 -15.57 7.54 -6.97
CA THR A 241 -15.95 8.87 -6.52
C THR A 241 -15.08 9.35 -5.36
N GLY A 242 -14.37 8.44 -4.69
CA GLY A 242 -13.63 8.74 -3.47
C GLY A 242 -14.55 8.84 -2.26
N ARG A 243 -15.74 8.25 -2.33
CA ARG A 243 -16.67 8.24 -1.21
C ARG A 243 -16.09 7.36 -0.10
N ILE A 244 -16.02 7.96 1.09
CA ILE A 244 -15.52 7.31 2.30
C ILE A 244 -16.67 7.23 3.29
N THR A 245 -16.88 6.06 3.87
CA THR A 245 -17.95 5.80 4.83
C THR A 245 -17.46 4.84 5.89
N ASN A 246 -18.10 4.84 7.05
CA ASN A 246 -17.98 3.70 7.97
C ASN A 246 -19.01 2.63 7.55
N GLN A 247 -18.66 1.37 7.78
CA GLN A 247 -19.51 0.21 7.51
C GLN A 247 -19.44 -0.74 8.69
N ASN A 248 -20.56 -1.39 8.99
CA ASN A 248 -20.65 -2.34 10.09
C ASN A 248 -19.81 -3.60 9.78
N LYS A 249 -18.94 -3.98 10.73
CA LYS A 249 -17.92 -5.02 10.52
C LYS A 249 -18.47 -6.41 10.20
N ASN A 250 -19.66 -6.77 10.70
CA ASN A 250 -20.23 -8.12 10.53
C ASN A 250 -21.54 -8.13 9.72
N SER A 251 -21.94 -6.98 9.15
CA SER A 251 -23.15 -6.89 8.31
C SER A 251 -22.86 -6.44 6.87
N ALA A 252 -21.66 -5.90 6.60
CA ALA A 252 -21.25 -5.51 5.26
C ALA A 252 -20.23 -6.51 4.68
N LEU A 253 -20.47 -6.92 3.43
CA LEU A 253 -19.56 -7.75 2.63
C LEU A 253 -18.90 -6.85 1.58
N LEU A 254 -17.61 -6.54 1.78
CA LEU A 254 -16.87 -5.61 0.93
C LEU A 254 -15.57 -6.23 0.42
N HIS A 255 -14.97 -5.60 -0.59
CA HIS A 255 -13.80 -6.13 -1.26
C HIS A 255 -12.51 -5.88 -0.48
N VAL A 256 -11.50 -6.70 -0.75
CA VAL A 256 -10.17 -6.59 -0.18
C VAL A 256 -9.14 -6.62 -1.30
N ARG A 257 -8.34 -5.57 -1.36
CA ARG A 257 -7.17 -5.46 -2.23
C ARG A 257 -5.94 -5.36 -1.33
N ALA A 258 -5.20 -6.46 -1.21
CA ALA A 258 -4.04 -6.52 -0.33
C ALA A 258 -2.94 -5.54 -0.79
N VAL A 259 -2.18 -5.04 0.18
CA VAL A 259 -0.97 -4.25 -0.05
C VAL A 259 0.21 -4.82 0.73
N ALA A 260 1.44 -4.52 0.34
CA ALA A 260 2.66 -4.95 1.04
C ALA A 260 3.64 -3.78 1.21
N SER A 261 4.41 -3.81 2.29
CA SER A 261 5.39 -2.78 2.63
C SER A 261 6.65 -2.89 1.78
N GLU A 262 7.31 -1.74 1.59
CA GLU A 262 8.42 -1.55 0.65
C GLU A 262 9.55 -0.70 1.22
#